data_AF-A0A534W9B7-F1
#
_entry.id   AF-A0A534W9B7-F1
#
_cell.length_a   1.000
_cell.length_b   1.000
_cell.length_c   1.000
_cell.angle_alpha   90.00
_cell.angle_beta   90.00
_cell.angle_gamma   90.00
#
_symmetry.space_group_name_H-M   'P 1'
#
loop_
_entity.id
_entity.type
_entity.pdbx_description
1 polymer ?
#
loop_
_entity_poly.entity_id
_entity_poly.type
_entity_poly.pdbx_seq_one_letter_code
_entity_poly.pdbx_strand_id
1 'polypeptide(L)'
;MNILHVVPRYPPAIGGAETWCAGVARWQASHGHAVRVLALRAVTDDELWGDHWSGAPRLPGPVAVGPEDVQDGVSVRRCAFSPTSFAVARLLSRLGLETLAWGQSAELCGRVLREARRAAAVHAHWAPGLHALAAWIAARAARRPFVLTPHFHAGDRRHEQRAVRWLLRHSDRVIAVTGTETEILQARGVRGDRIVRASNAIDPAALAPSSAARDAVRT
;
A
#
# COMPACT_ATOMS: atom_id res chain seq x y z
N MET A 1 -8.16 -19.20 -2.67
CA MET A 1 -6.67 -19.21 -2.57
C MET A 1 -6.21 -18.30 -1.43
N ASN A 2 -4.95 -18.40 -0.97
CA ASN A 2 -4.38 -17.47 0.03
C ASN A 2 -3.77 -16.25 -0.67
N ILE A 3 -4.24 -15.04 -0.38
CA ILE A 3 -3.75 -13.81 -1.01
C ILE A 3 -3.21 -12.87 0.07
N LEU A 4 -1.98 -12.39 -0.13
CA LEU A 4 -1.33 -11.44 0.77
C LEU A 4 -1.31 -10.06 0.14
N HIS A 5 -2.05 -9.11 0.73
CA HIS A 5 -1.91 -7.70 0.43
C HIS A 5 -0.92 -7.02 1.38
N VAL A 6 -0.10 -6.11 0.83
CA VAL A 6 0.84 -5.29 1.60
C VAL A 6 0.64 -3.83 1.20
N VAL A 7 0.23 -3.00 2.14
CA VAL A 7 -0.13 -1.59 1.90
C VAL A 7 0.35 -0.74 3.08
N PRO A 8 0.74 0.54 2.91
CA PRO A 8 1.24 1.34 4.04
C PRO A 8 0.21 1.48 5.16
N ARG A 9 -1.06 1.71 4.81
CA ARG A 9 -2.17 1.81 5.75
C ARG A 9 -3.37 1.04 5.23
N TYR A 10 -4.35 0.86 6.08
CA TYR A 10 -5.60 0.18 5.75
C TYR A 10 -6.73 0.81 6.59
N PRO A 11 -8.01 0.73 6.16
CA PRO A 11 -9.13 1.22 6.97
C PRO A 11 -8.98 0.87 8.46
N PRO A 12 -9.24 1.82 9.36
CA PRO A 12 -9.94 3.10 9.17
C PRO A 12 -9.09 4.24 8.58
N ALA A 13 -7.85 4.00 8.18
CA ALA A 13 -7.08 4.99 7.44
C ALA A 13 -7.80 5.38 6.14
N ILE A 14 -7.84 6.68 5.84
CA ILE A 14 -8.52 7.23 4.67
C ILE A 14 -7.48 7.54 3.59
N GLY A 15 -7.71 7.02 2.39
CA GLY A 15 -6.90 7.32 1.21
C GLY A 15 -7.26 6.43 0.03
N GLY A 16 -6.85 6.83 -1.18
CA GLY A 16 -7.22 6.13 -2.40
C GLY A 16 -6.66 4.70 -2.48
N ALA A 17 -5.43 4.50 -2.01
CA ALA A 17 -4.80 3.17 -1.99
C ALA A 17 -5.44 2.27 -0.93
N GLU A 18 -5.76 2.83 0.23
CA GLU A 18 -6.44 2.16 1.34
C GLU A 18 -7.83 1.69 0.92
N THR A 19 -8.64 2.58 0.34
CA THR A 19 -9.99 2.25 -0.15
C THR A 19 -9.94 1.22 -1.27
N TRP A 20 -9.03 1.35 -2.22
CA TRP A 20 -8.90 0.38 -3.32
C TRP A 20 -8.47 -1.00 -2.82
N CYS A 21 -7.45 -1.04 -1.96
CA CYS A 21 -6.99 -2.29 -1.33
C CYS A 21 -8.12 -2.95 -0.54
N ALA A 22 -8.90 -2.19 0.22
CA ALA A 22 -10.01 -2.73 0.99
C ALA A 22 -11.12 -3.30 0.10
N GLY A 23 -11.48 -2.58 -0.96
CA GLY A 23 -12.47 -3.03 -1.94
C GLY A 23 -12.08 -4.34 -2.60
N VAL A 24 -10.84 -4.45 -3.11
CA VAL A 24 -10.37 -5.68 -3.77
C VAL A 24 -10.21 -6.82 -2.78
N ALA A 25 -9.71 -6.57 -1.57
CA ALA A 25 -9.53 -7.59 -0.54
C ALA A 25 -10.88 -8.18 -0.10
N ARG A 26 -11.88 -7.32 0.13
CA ARG A 26 -13.25 -7.73 0.46
C ARG A 26 -13.90 -8.53 -0.66
N TRP A 27 -13.75 -8.08 -1.91
CA TRP A 27 -14.27 -8.83 -3.07
C TRP A 27 -13.61 -10.22 -3.18
N GLN A 28 -12.30 -10.32 -2.99
CA GLN A 28 -11.62 -11.61 -3.00
C GLN A 28 -12.09 -12.51 -1.85
N ALA A 29 -12.26 -11.96 -0.65
CA ALA A 29 -12.77 -12.72 0.50
C ALA A 29 -14.19 -13.26 0.25
N SER A 30 -15.08 -12.45 -0.31
CA SER A 30 -16.44 -12.88 -0.66
C SER A 30 -16.51 -13.95 -1.75
N HIS A 31 -15.43 -14.10 -2.53
CA HIS A 31 -15.28 -15.15 -3.54
C HIS A 31 -14.50 -16.38 -3.01
N GLY A 32 -14.43 -16.56 -1.69
CA GLY A 32 -13.85 -17.75 -1.06
C GLY A 32 -12.32 -17.78 -1.01
N HIS A 33 -11.65 -16.64 -1.22
CA HIS A 33 -10.22 -16.52 -0.99
C HIS A 33 -9.92 -16.22 0.47
N ALA A 34 -8.85 -16.80 1.02
CA ALA A 34 -8.31 -16.43 2.31
C ALA A 34 -7.41 -15.20 2.12
N VAL A 35 -7.90 -14.03 2.50
CA VAL A 35 -7.23 -12.75 2.26
C VAL A 35 -6.59 -12.25 3.55
N ARG A 36 -5.30 -11.91 3.47
CA ARG A 36 -4.56 -11.27 4.56
C ARG A 36 -3.98 -9.95 4.10
N VAL A 37 -4.19 -8.89 4.89
CA VAL A 37 -3.60 -7.58 4.71
C VAL A 37 -2.55 -7.34 5.79
N LEU A 38 -1.35 -6.92 5.38
CA LEU A 38 -0.34 -6.37 6.27
C LEU A 38 -0.21 -4.88 6.02
N ALA A 39 -0.32 -4.09 7.08
CA ALA A 39 -0.17 -2.64 7.03
C ALA A 39 0.62 -2.11 8.23
N LEU A 40 1.02 -0.84 8.16
CA LEU A 40 1.53 -0.14 9.33
C LEU A 40 0.35 0.23 10.24
N ARG A 41 0.65 0.30 11.54
CA ARG A 41 -0.27 0.80 12.55
C ARG A 41 -0.27 2.34 12.52
N ALA A 42 -0.84 2.88 11.44
CA ALA A 42 -1.04 4.30 11.21
C ALA A 42 -2.43 4.51 10.58
N VAL A 43 -3.21 5.43 11.14
CA VAL A 43 -4.56 5.76 10.69
C VAL A 43 -4.58 7.11 10.01
N THR A 44 -3.97 8.11 10.64
CA THR A 44 -3.92 9.48 10.13
C THR A 44 -2.78 9.66 9.13
N ASP A 45 -2.88 10.70 8.32
CA ASP A 45 -1.78 11.12 7.45
C ASP A 45 -0.58 11.55 8.28
N ASP A 46 -0.77 12.26 9.40
CA ASP A 46 0.33 12.71 10.27
C ASP A 46 1.14 11.57 10.88
N GLU A 47 0.50 10.44 11.21
CA GLU A 47 1.19 9.26 11.76
C GLU A 47 2.11 8.57 10.74
N LEU A 48 1.82 8.72 9.44
CA LEU A 48 2.63 8.13 8.36
C LEU A 48 3.54 9.16 7.66
N TRP A 49 3.02 10.37 7.45
CA TRP A 49 3.58 11.44 6.62
C TRP A 49 4.00 12.69 7.40
N GLY A 50 3.51 12.89 8.62
CA GLY A 50 3.82 14.07 9.44
C GLY A 50 5.31 14.20 9.74
N ASP A 51 5.77 15.35 10.23
CA ASP A 51 7.20 15.74 10.31
C ASP A 51 8.12 14.82 11.15
N HIS A 52 8.40 13.61 10.65
CA HIS A 52 9.48 12.73 11.12
C HIS A 52 10.87 13.35 10.82
N TRP A 53 10.91 14.45 10.07
CA TRP A 53 12.08 15.25 9.78
C TRP A 53 12.40 16.30 10.86
N SER A 54 11.45 16.63 11.74
CA SER A 54 11.63 17.66 12.79
C SER A 54 12.44 17.19 14.00
N GLY A 55 12.85 15.91 14.06
CA GLY A 55 13.65 15.36 15.16
C GLY A 55 12.89 15.21 16.48
N ALA A 56 11.65 15.71 16.58
CA ALA A 56 10.76 15.38 17.68
C ALA A 56 10.08 14.04 17.37
N PRO A 57 10.35 12.96 18.12
CA PRO A 57 9.50 11.78 18.05
C PRO A 57 8.11 12.21 18.50
N ARG A 58 7.18 12.43 17.56
CA ARG A 58 5.76 12.32 17.90
C ARG A 58 5.59 10.86 18.29
N LEU A 59 5.60 10.59 19.60
CA LEU A 59 5.12 9.33 20.12
C LEU A 59 3.77 9.10 19.43
N PRO A 60 3.55 7.95 18.77
CA PRO A 60 2.23 7.67 18.23
C PRO A 60 1.26 7.91 19.37
N GLY A 61 0.29 8.81 19.15
CA GLY A 61 -0.83 8.94 20.06
C GLY A 61 -1.47 7.56 20.26
N PRO A 62 -2.35 7.39 21.26
CA PRO A 62 -3.06 6.12 21.44
C PRO A 62 -3.61 5.67 20.08
N VAL A 63 -3.03 4.61 19.53
CA VAL A 63 -3.42 4.17 18.19
C VAL A 63 -4.86 3.72 18.31
N ALA A 64 -5.76 4.36 17.58
CA ALA A 64 -7.18 4.06 17.58
C ALA A 64 -7.50 2.61 17.13
N VAL A 65 -6.51 1.82 16.70
CA VAL A 65 -6.67 0.47 16.18
C VAL A 65 -5.67 -0.53 16.75
N GLY A 66 -6.17 -1.73 17.00
CA GLY A 66 -5.38 -2.85 17.50
C GLY A 66 -4.39 -3.46 16.48
N PRO A 67 -3.49 -4.35 16.96
CA PRO A 67 -2.52 -5.06 16.13
C PRO A 67 -3.14 -5.98 15.10
N GLU A 68 -4.29 -6.57 15.41
CA GLU A 68 -4.98 -7.57 14.61
C GLU A 68 -6.46 -7.26 14.57
N ASP A 69 -7.08 -7.57 13.44
CA ASP A 69 -8.48 -7.27 13.16
C ASP A 69 -8.99 -8.17 12.03
N VAL A 70 -10.31 -8.30 11.92
CA VAL A 70 -10.98 -8.97 10.82
C VAL A 70 -12.09 -8.06 10.29
N GLN A 71 -11.99 -7.68 9.01
CA GLN A 71 -12.94 -6.78 8.36
C GLN A 71 -13.51 -7.47 7.12
N ASP A 72 -14.82 -7.70 7.09
CA ASP A 72 -15.53 -8.31 5.94
C ASP A 72 -14.86 -9.59 5.40
N GLY A 73 -14.42 -10.48 6.30
CA GLY A 73 -13.73 -11.72 5.96
C GLY A 73 -12.23 -11.57 5.63
N VAL A 74 -11.67 -10.36 5.73
CA VAL A 74 -10.25 -10.07 5.51
C VAL A 74 -9.50 -10.04 6.85
N SER A 75 -8.45 -10.85 6.98
CA SER A 75 -7.56 -10.83 8.16
C SER A 75 -6.56 -9.67 8.02
N VAL A 76 -6.55 -8.73 8.97
CA VAL A 76 -5.68 -7.54 8.94
C VAL A 76 -4.67 -7.60 10.08
N ARG A 77 -3.39 -7.40 9.78
CA ARG A 77 -2.32 -7.21 10.78
C ARG A 77 -1.70 -5.82 10.60
N ARG A 78 -1.73 -5.03 11.67
CA ARG A 78 -1.17 -3.68 11.75
C ARG A 78 0.12 -3.70 12.56
N CYS A 79 1.23 -3.63 11.85
CA CYS A 79 2.59 -3.71 12.39
C CYS A 79 3.05 -2.36 12.94
N ALA A 80 3.84 -2.38 14.01
CA ALA A 80 4.38 -1.17 14.61
C ALA A 80 5.30 -0.41 13.62
N PHE A 81 5.25 0.91 13.66
CA PHE A 81 6.18 1.75 12.90
C PHE A 81 7.57 1.73 13.55
N SER A 82 8.62 1.78 12.73
CA SER A 82 10.01 1.92 13.18
C SER A 82 10.59 3.20 12.59
N PRO A 83 10.83 4.26 13.37
CA PRO A 83 11.35 5.50 12.81
C PRO A 83 12.77 5.32 12.25
N THR A 84 13.03 5.88 11.07
CA THR A 84 14.40 6.01 10.53
C THR A 84 15.06 7.22 11.15
N SER A 85 16.30 7.11 11.61
CA SER A 85 17.02 8.30 12.08
C SER A 85 17.20 9.32 10.94
N PHE A 86 17.09 10.61 11.26
CA PHE A 86 17.19 11.70 10.28
C PHE A 86 18.48 11.61 9.46
N ALA A 87 19.61 11.30 10.09
CA ALA A 87 20.91 11.18 9.42
C ALA A 87 20.91 10.07 8.35
N VAL A 88 20.32 8.91 8.67
CA VAL A 88 20.19 7.79 7.73
C VAL A 88 19.22 8.16 6.61
N ALA A 89 18.07 8.73 6.93
CA ALA A 89 17.10 9.16 5.92
C ALA A 89 17.69 10.20 4.95
N ARG A 90 18.45 11.17 5.46
CA ARG A 90 19.15 12.18 4.66
C ARG A 90 20.24 11.58 3.78
N LEU A 91 21.00 10.60 4.28
CA LEU A 91 21.99 9.87 3.50
C LEU A 91 21.32 9.09 2.36
N LEU A 92 20.27 8.33 2.66
CA LEU A 92 19.50 7.59 1.67
C LEU A 92 18.92 8.51 0.59
N SER A 93 18.44 9.70 0.98
CA SER A 93 17.96 10.69 0.02
C SER A 93 19.06 11.21 -0.90
N ARG A 94 20.24 11.51 -0.39
CA ARG A 94 21.41 11.90 -1.21
C ARG A 94 21.82 10.82 -2.21
N LEU A 95 21.60 9.55 -1.88
CA LEU A 95 21.88 8.41 -2.75
C LEU A 95 20.72 8.08 -3.71
N GLY A 96 19.61 8.82 -3.67
CA GLY A 96 18.42 8.52 -4.47
C GLY A 96 17.70 7.24 -4.05
N LEU A 97 17.90 6.81 -2.79
CA LEU A 97 17.32 5.62 -2.16
C LEU A 97 16.23 6.01 -1.16
N GLU A 98 15.49 7.08 -1.46
CA GLU A 98 14.49 7.65 -0.54
C GLU A 98 13.44 6.59 -0.18
N THR A 99 13.06 5.73 -1.12
CA THR A 99 12.18 4.56 -0.86
C THR A 99 12.58 3.72 0.36
N LEU A 100 13.89 3.62 0.67
CA LEU A 100 14.38 2.86 1.82
C LEU A 100 14.26 3.62 3.16
N ALA A 101 13.94 4.91 3.13
CA ALA A 101 13.73 5.72 4.32
C ALA A 101 12.26 5.79 4.76
N TRP A 102 11.32 5.48 3.85
CA TRP A 102 9.87 5.61 4.08
C TRP A 102 9.22 4.29 4.50
N GLY A 103 8.21 4.38 5.38
CA GLY A 103 7.36 3.24 5.73
C GLY A 103 8.11 2.10 6.42
N GLN A 104 9.10 2.43 7.24
CA GLN A 104 9.94 1.45 7.90
C GLN A 104 9.18 0.74 9.02
N SER A 105 9.20 -0.59 8.98
CA SER A 105 8.76 -1.44 10.07
C SER A 105 9.47 -2.78 9.94
N ALA A 106 10.36 -3.07 10.89
CA ALA A 106 11.03 -4.37 10.94
C ALA A 106 10.00 -5.49 11.17
N GLU A 107 8.95 -5.22 11.95
CA GLU A 107 7.84 -6.14 12.14
C GLU A 107 7.12 -6.42 10.81
N LEU A 108 6.76 -5.38 10.05
CA LEU A 108 6.11 -5.53 8.75
C LEU A 108 6.97 -6.34 7.79
N CYS A 109 8.26 -6.00 7.66
CA CYS A 109 9.18 -6.71 6.77
C CYS A 109 9.31 -8.20 7.15
N GLY A 110 9.49 -8.50 8.45
CA GLY A 110 9.55 -9.87 8.94
C GLY A 110 8.25 -10.65 8.72
N ARG A 111 7.10 -10.00 8.88
CA ARG A 111 5.78 -10.59 8.62
C ARG A 111 5.57 -10.83 7.13
N VAL A 112 5.91 -9.89 6.26
CA VAL A 112 5.84 -10.03 4.80
C VAL A 112 6.64 -11.25 4.34
N LEU A 113 7.89 -11.40 4.80
CA LEU A 113 8.72 -12.58 4.49
C LEU A 113 8.07 -13.90 4.93
N ARG A 114 7.48 -13.94 6.13
CA ARG A 114 6.84 -15.13 6.68
C ARG A 114 5.55 -15.49 5.93
N GLU A 115 4.68 -14.51 5.72
CA GLU A 115 3.35 -14.72 5.16
C GLU A 115 3.40 -14.96 3.64
N ALA A 116 4.38 -14.38 2.92
CA ALA A 116 4.57 -14.62 1.49
C ALA A 116 4.77 -16.11 1.16
N ARG A 117 5.41 -16.89 2.05
CA ARG A 117 5.59 -18.35 1.85
C ARG A 117 4.27 -19.12 1.81
N ARG A 118 3.27 -18.64 2.53
CA ARG A 118 1.93 -19.25 2.67
C ARG A 118 0.92 -18.71 1.67
N ALA A 119 1.22 -17.57 1.05
CA ALA A 119 0.38 -16.95 0.05
C ALA A 119 0.57 -17.62 -1.32
N ALA A 120 -0.50 -17.69 -2.10
CA ALA A 120 -0.45 -18.04 -3.51
C ALA A 120 0.03 -16.85 -4.37
N ALA A 121 -0.22 -15.62 -3.92
CA ALA A 121 0.25 -14.39 -4.55
C ALA A 121 0.50 -13.28 -3.51
N VAL A 122 1.44 -12.39 -3.81
CA VAL A 122 1.72 -11.20 -3.01
C VAL A 122 1.35 -9.97 -3.83
N HIS A 123 0.50 -9.11 -3.27
CA HIS A 123 -0.02 -7.93 -3.94
C HIS A 123 0.30 -6.68 -3.12
N ALA A 124 1.29 -5.91 -3.56
CA ALA A 124 1.66 -4.66 -2.93
C ALA A 124 0.86 -3.47 -3.50
N HIS A 125 0.60 -2.49 -2.65
CA HIS A 125 -0.07 -1.24 -3.00
C HIS A 125 0.81 -0.07 -2.62
N TRP A 126 0.81 0.97 -3.47
CA TRP A 126 1.65 2.16 -3.35
C TRP A 126 3.16 1.85 -3.42
N ALA A 127 3.79 2.21 -4.54
CA ALA A 127 5.14 1.78 -4.88
C ALA A 127 6.30 2.47 -4.14
N PRO A 128 6.23 3.77 -3.73
CA PRO A 128 7.39 4.47 -3.18
C PRO A 128 7.95 4.02 -1.83
N GLY A 129 7.33 3.09 -1.10
CA GLY A 129 7.77 2.69 0.25
C GLY A 129 8.55 1.38 0.31
N LEU A 130 9.32 1.19 1.40
CA LEU A 130 10.08 -0.05 1.62
C LEU A 130 9.19 -1.30 1.65
N HIS A 131 7.95 -1.19 2.14
CA HIS A 131 6.99 -2.29 2.19
C HIS A 131 6.79 -2.95 0.81
N ALA A 132 6.77 -2.17 -0.27
CA ALA A 132 6.60 -2.67 -1.63
C ALA A 132 7.85 -3.43 -2.11
N LEU A 133 9.05 -2.92 -1.80
CA LEU A 133 10.31 -3.62 -2.08
C LEU A 133 10.43 -4.90 -1.25
N ALA A 134 10.10 -4.86 0.05
CA ALA A 134 10.11 -6.02 0.93
C ALA A 134 9.13 -7.09 0.44
N ALA A 135 7.94 -6.69 -0.02
CA ALA A 135 6.95 -7.57 -0.62
C ALA A 135 7.46 -8.24 -1.90
N TRP A 136 8.16 -7.49 -2.77
CA TRP A 136 8.79 -8.06 -3.96
C TRP A 136 9.88 -9.06 -3.59
N ILE A 137 10.80 -8.71 -2.68
CA ILE A 137 11.87 -9.61 -2.20
C ILE A 137 11.26 -10.89 -1.62
N ALA A 138 10.24 -10.76 -0.76
CA ALA A 138 9.56 -11.90 -0.15
C ALA A 138 8.87 -12.78 -1.18
N ALA A 139 8.21 -12.19 -2.18
CA ALA A 139 7.59 -12.93 -3.27
C ALA A 139 8.63 -13.69 -4.09
N ARG A 140 9.78 -13.08 -4.42
CA ARG A 140 10.89 -13.78 -5.11
C ARG A 140 11.45 -14.94 -4.28
N ALA A 141 11.74 -14.70 -3.01
CA ALA A 141 12.26 -15.72 -2.10
C ALA A 141 11.28 -16.90 -1.92
N ALA A 142 9.98 -16.62 -1.91
CA ALA A 142 8.92 -17.61 -1.82
C ALA A 142 8.49 -18.20 -3.18
N ARG A 143 9.10 -17.77 -4.30
CA ARG A 143 8.71 -18.13 -5.68
C ARG A 143 7.21 -17.93 -5.94
N ARG A 144 6.66 -16.81 -5.47
CA ARG A 144 5.27 -16.40 -5.67
C ARG A 144 5.17 -15.26 -6.68
N PRO A 145 4.07 -15.18 -7.44
CA PRO A 145 3.77 -14.01 -8.26
C PRO A 145 3.65 -12.76 -7.38
N PHE A 146 4.21 -11.67 -7.87
CA PHE A 146 4.17 -10.35 -7.28
C PHE A 146 3.38 -9.40 -8.18
N VAL A 147 2.32 -8.85 -7.62
CA VAL A 147 1.45 -7.86 -8.27
C VAL A 147 1.64 -6.53 -7.56
N LEU A 148 1.72 -5.44 -8.32
CA LEU A 148 1.83 -4.09 -7.78
C LEU A 148 0.70 -3.21 -8.32
N THR A 149 -0.11 -2.62 -7.44
CA THR A 149 -0.97 -1.47 -7.77
C THR A 149 -0.25 -0.21 -7.27
N PRO A 150 0.39 0.58 -8.13
CA PRO A 150 1.31 1.60 -7.68
C PRO A 150 0.61 2.87 -7.17
N HIS A 151 -0.65 3.11 -7.55
CA HIS A 151 -1.35 4.39 -7.30
C HIS A 151 -0.48 5.57 -7.74
N PHE A 152 0.01 5.51 -8.98
CA PHE A 152 1.12 6.31 -9.45
C PHE A 152 0.74 7.76 -9.67
N HIS A 153 1.48 8.67 -9.05
CA HIS A 153 1.34 10.12 -9.26
C HIS A 153 2.46 10.63 -10.17
N ALA A 154 2.13 10.93 -11.44
CA ALA A 154 3.09 11.50 -12.38
C ALA A 154 3.60 12.87 -11.91
N GLY A 155 4.90 13.11 -12.06
CA GLY A 155 5.55 14.35 -11.62
C GLY A 155 5.89 14.39 -10.13
N ASP A 156 5.34 13.50 -9.30
CA ASP A 156 5.78 13.35 -7.91
C ASP A 156 7.15 12.68 -7.89
N ARG A 157 8.14 13.40 -7.35
CA ARG A 157 9.53 12.92 -7.18
C ARG A 157 9.59 11.54 -6.54
N ARG A 158 8.69 11.24 -5.58
CA ARG A 158 8.68 9.97 -4.85
C ARG A 158 8.34 8.79 -5.74
N HIS A 159 7.42 8.98 -6.68
CA HIS A 159 6.98 7.96 -7.65
C HIS A 159 7.96 7.84 -8.83
N GLU A 160 8.65 8.93 -9.14
CA GLU A 160 9.57 8.99 -10.28
C GLU A 160 11.00 8.49 -9.95
N GLN A 161 11.24 8.02 -8.72
CA GLN A 161 12.51 7.46 -8.29
C GLN A 161 12.95 6.26 -9.15
N ARG A 162 14.27 6.12 -9.33
CA ARG A 162 14.86 4.97 -10.05
C ARG A 162 14.46 3.63 -9.43
N ALA A 163 14.42 3.54 -8.10
CA ALA A 163 14.03 2.33 -7.38
C ALA A 163 12.56 1.96 -7.64
N VAL A 164 11.65 2.94 -7.63
CA VAL A 164 10.23 2.73 -7.92
C VAL A 164 10.04 2.27 -9.36
N ARG A 165 10.66 2.96 -10.32
CA ARG A 165 10.63 2.56 -11.74
C ARG A 165 11.23 1.17 -11.95
N TRP A 166 12.30 0.83 -11.22
CA TRP A 166 12.87 -0.51 -11.26
C TRP A 166 11.87 -1.54 -10.74
N LEU A 167 11.24 -1.30 -9.58
CA LEU A 167 10.25 -2.20 -9.00
C LEU A 167 9.09 -2.46 -9.97
N LEU A 168 8.53 -1.39 -10.55
CA LEU A 168 7.47 -1.45 -11.55
C LEU A 168 7.83 -2.37 -12.74
N ARG A 169 9.05 -2.27 -13.27
CA ARG A 169 9.51 -3.10 -14.39
C ARG A 169 9.72 -4.56 -14.02
N HIS A 170 9.96 -4.87 -12.75
CA HIS A 170 10.26 -6.22 -12.26
C HIS A 170 9.06 -6.89 -11.56
N SER A 171 7.91 -6.23 -11.51
CA SER A 171 6.65 -6.84 -11.13
C SER A 171 6.19 -7.83 -12.19
N ASP A 172 5.57 -8.95 -11.77
CA ASP A 172 5.00 -9.93 -12.71
C ASP A 172 3.75 -9.36 -13.37
N ARG A 173 2.97 -8.59 -12.61
CA ARG A 173 1.86 -7.78 -13.08
C ARG A 173 1.84 -6.42 -12.39
N VAL A 174 1.44 -5.39 -13.13
CA VAL A 174 1.17 -4.06 -12.60
C VAL A 174 -0.28 -3.73 -12.87
N ILE A 175 -1.04 -3.39 -11.83
CA ILE A 175 -2.43 -2.97 -12.00
C ILE A 175 -2.46 -1.46 -12.08
N ALA A 176 -2.94 -0.93 -13.21
CA ALA A 176 -3.20 0.50 -13.39
C ALA A 176 -4.69 0.76 -13.17
N VAL A 177 -5.01 1.75 -12.35
CA VAL A 177 -6.39 2.12 -12.02
C VAL A 177 -7.03 3.06 -13.05
N THR A 178 -6.23 3.63 -13.96
CA THR A 178 -6.73 4.49 -15.06
C THR A 178 -6.02 4.22 -16.40
N GLY A 179 -6.62 4.69 -17.49
CA GLY A 179 -5.98 4.69 -18.81
C GLY A 179 -4.73 5.57 -18.84
N THR A 180 -4.82 6.78 -18.29
CA THR A 180 -3.67 7.70 -18.16
C THR A 180 -2.53 7.09 -17.36
N GLU A 181 -2.81 6.40 -16.25
CA GLU A 181 -1.78 5.68 -15.49
C GLU A 181 -1.14 4.56 -16.32
N THR A 182 -1.93 3.86 -17.14
CA THR A 182 -1.40 2.84 -18.07
C THR A 182 -0.37 3.44 -19.03
N GLU A 183 -0.70 4.55 -19.67
CA GLU A 183 0.19 5.26 -20.60
C GLU A 183 1.46 5.75 -19.91
N ILE A 184 1.33 6.33 -18.71
CA ILE A 184 2.47 6.78 -17.91
C ILE A 184 3.39 5.60 -17.56
N LEU A 185 2.83 4.48 -17.08
CA LEU A 185 3.62 3.31 -16.71
C LEU A 185 4.36 2.71 -17.91
N GLN A 186 3.72 2.67 -19.08
CA GLN A 186 4.37 2.27 -20.34
C GLN A 186 5.52 3.22 -20.70
N ALA A 187 5.28 4.54 -20.63
CA ALA A 187 6.31 5.55 -20.86
C ALA A 187 7.46 5.49 -19.85
N ARG A 188 7.28 4.86 -18.68
CA ARG A 188 8.32 4.59 -17.67
C ARG A 188 8.95 3.20 -17.80
N GLY A 189 8.61 2.47 -18.87
CA GLY A 189 9.25 1.23 -19.29
C GLY A 189 8.60 -0.04 -18.74
N VAL A 190 7.40 0.03 -18.17
CA VAL A 190 6.63 -1.17 -17.83
C VAL A 190 6.11 -1.78 -19.13
N ARG A 191 6.37 -3.07 -19.35
CA ARG A 191 5.90 -3.75 -20.56
C ARG A 191 4.37 -3.82 -20.57
N GLY A 192 3.76 -3.49 -21.71
CA GLY A 192 2.30 -3.45 -21.84
C GLY A 192 1.61 -4.77 -21.50
N ASP A 193 2.21 -5.91 -21.83
CA ASP A 193 1.69 -7.26 -21.52
C ASP A 193 1.65 -7.58 -20.02
N ARG A 194 2.39 -6.82 -19.20
CA ARG A 194 2.38 -6.93 -17.73
C ARG A 194 1.38 -5.98 -17.08
N ILE A 195 0.85 -5.01 -17.81
CA ILE A 195 -0.09 -4.04 -17.25
C ILE A 195 -1.51 -4.60 -17.39
N VAL A 196 -2.24 -4.62 -16.28
CA VAL A 196 -3.66 -4.92 -16.24
C VAL A 196 -4.39 -3.66 -15.83
N ARG A 197 -5.27 -3.15 -16.69
CA ARG A 197 -6.10 -2.00 -16.34
C ARG A 197 -7.31 -2.48 -15.55
N ALA A 198 -7.47 -2.02 -14.31
CA ALA A 198 -8.61 -2.32 -13.46
C ALA A 198 -9.02 -1.06 -12.69
N SER A 199 -10.12 -0.44 -13.10
CA SER A 199 -10.60 0.81 -12.52
C SER A 199 -11.03 0.66 -11.07
N ASN A 200 -11.03 1.78 -10.33
CA ASN A 200 -11.67 1.84 -9.02
C ASN A 200 -13.16 1.52 -9.15
N ALA A 201 -13.66 0.65 -8.28
CA ALA A 201 -15.09 0.41 -8.14
C ALA A 201 -15.66 1.31 -7.04
N ILE A 202 -16.89 1.77 -7.26
CA ILE A 202 -17.67 2.47 -6.25
C ILE A 202 -18.59 1.45 -5.61
N ASP A 203 -18.63 1.40 -4.28
CA ASP A 203 -19.63 0.63 -3.55
C ASP A 203 -20.94 1.43 -3.51
N PRO A 204 -21.98 1.02 -4.26
CA PRO A 204 -23.22 1.78 -4.30
C PRO A 204 -23.94 1.81 -2.96
N ALA A 205 -23.77 0.78 -2.13
CA ALA A 205 -24.37 0.72 -0.80
C ALA A 205 -23.75 1.74 0.15
N ALA A 206 -22.45 2.01 0.01
CA ALA A 206 -21.76 3.07 0.77
C ALA A 206 -22.14 4.49 0.33
N LEU A 207 -22.70 4.64 -0.88
CA LEU A 207 -23.21 5.91 -1.42
C LEU A 207 -24.74 6.05 -1.30
N ALA A 208 -25.43 5.07 -0.70
CA ALA A 208 -26.85 5.20 -0.44
C ALA A 208 -27.06 6.49 0.38
N PRO A 209 -27.85 7.44 -0.12
CA PRO A 209 -27.99 8.73 0.54
C PRO A 209 -28.51 8.51 1.96
N SER A 210 -27.75 8.95 2.96
CA SER A 210 -28.35 9.13 4.28
C SER A 210 -29.38 10.25 4.13
N SER A 211 -30.61 10.04 4.59
CA SER A 211 -31.66 11.07 4.60
C SER A 211 -31.18 12.35 5.30
N ALA A 212 -30.25 12.23 6.25
CA ALA A 212 -29.66 13.32 7.02
C ALA A 212 -28.72 14.25 6.23
N ALA A 213 -28.05 13.76 5.17
CA ALA A 213 -27.04 14.56 4.46
C ALA A 213 -27.64 15.54 3.42
N ARG A 214 -28.88 15.29 2.96
CA ARG A 214 -29.54 16.14 1.95
C ARG A 214 -29.95 17.52 2.48
N ASP A 215 -30.22 17.63 3.78
CA ASP A 215 -30.67 18.88 4.40
C ASP A 215 -29.52 19.85 4.69
N ALA A 216 -28.28 19.36 4.82
CA ALA A 216 -27.10 20.18 5.13
C ALA A 216 -26.52 20.95 3.93
N VAL A 217 -26.92 20.62 2.70
CA VAL A 217 -26.44 21.28 1.47
C VAL A 217 -27.45 22.31 0.94
N ARG A 218 -28.60 22.45 1.61
CA ARG A 218 -29.69 23.38 1.21
C ARG A 218 -29.83 24.63 2.09
N THR A 219 -28.96 24.82 3.08
CA THR A 219 -28.85 26.05 3.89
C THR A 219 -27.64 26.86 3.47
#